data_AF-A0A0B3AAX9-F1
#
_entry.id   AF-A0A0B3AAX9-F1
#
_cell.length_a   1.000
_cell.length_b   1.000
_cell.length_c   1.000
_cell.angle_alpha   90.00
_cell.angle_beta   90.00
_cell.angle_gamma   90.00
#
_symmetry.space_group_name_H-M   'P 1'
#
loop_
_entity.id
_entity.type
_entity.pdbx_description
1 polymer ?
#
loop_
_entity_poly.entity_id
_entity_poly.type
_entity_poly.pdbx_seq_one_letter_code
_entity_poly.pdbx_strand_id
1 'polypeptide(L)'
;MVSFSCPKCCALDIVKRGKRYNKTIVKQLYRCNDCRLTFVEPDGFERMRFNKEKIVRAIHMHEDGMSLSKVQNPLWQHDNVKVTRWTISEWTKKYSVFLKSASSSGKSNNQGQNSS
;
A
#
# COMPACT_ATOMS: atom_id res chain seq x y z
N MET A 1 -21.67 -7.18 4.55
CA MET A 1 -21.24 -7.76 3.26
C MET A 1 -19.81 -7.34 2.98
N VAL A 2 -19.06 -8.21 2.32
CA VAL A 2 -17.70 -7.90 1.83
C VAL A 2 -17.86 -7.08 0.54
N SER A 3 -17.13 -5.97 0.39
CA SER A 3 -17.29 -5.01 -0.73
C SER A 3 -16.47 -5.34 -1.98
N PHE A 4 -15.87 -6.53 -2.05
CA PHE A 4 -15.00 -6.95 -3.14
C PHE A 4 -15.38 -8.35 -3.62
N SER A 5 -15.05 -8.65 -4.88
CA SER A 5 -15.31 -9.94 -5.52
C SER A 5 -14.07 -10.85 -5.51
N CYS A 6 -14.27 -12.14 -5.79
CA CYS A 6 -13.17 -13.08 -5.92
C CYS A 6 -12.25 -12.67 -7.09
N PRO A 7 -10.92 -12.58 -6.89
CA PRO A 7 -10.00 -12.17 -7.95
C PRO A 7 -9.83 -13.21 -9.07
N LYS A 8 -10.34 -14.44 -8.90
CA LYS A 8 -10.23 -15.52 -9.90
C LYS A 8 -11.52 -15.76 -10.67
N CYS A 9 -12.66 -15.76 -10.01
CA CYS A 9 -13.95 -16.10 -10.63
C CYS A 9 -15.02 -15.01 -10.49
N CYS A 10 -14.67 -13.83 -9.94
CA CYS A 10 -15.57 -12.68 -9.77
C CYS A 10 -16.82 -12.93 -8.92
N ALA A 11 -16.92 -14.08 -8.26
CA ALA A 11 -17.96 -14.41 -7.32
C ALA A 11 -18.02 -13.45 -6.13
N LEU A 12 -19.23 -13.20 -5.63
CA LEU A 12 -19.49 -12.41 -4.41
C LEU A 12 -19.59 -13.29 -3.16
N ASP A 13 -19.72 -14.62 -3.31
CA ASP A 13 -19.77 -15.53 -2.18
C ASP A 13 -18.37 -15.76 -1.58
N ILE A 14 -18.04 -14.89 -0.63
CA ILE A 14 -16.74 -14.80 0.03
C ILE A 14 -16.92 -14.83 1.54
N VAL A 15 -16.22 -15.77 2.18
CA VAL A 15 -16.26 -15.96 3.63
C VAL A 15 -14.90 -15.65 4.27
N LYS A 16 -14.93 -15.17 5.51
CA LYS A 16 -13.71 -15.00 6.33
C LYS A 16 -13.22 -16.38 6.77
N ARG A 17 -11.96 -16.71 6.49
CA ARG A 17 -11.37 -18.01 6.83
C ARG A 17 -10.43 -17.96 8.04
N GLY A 18 -9.67 -16.86 8.20
CA GLY A 18 -8.65 -16.74 9.24
C GLY A 18 -7.74 -15.53 9.01
N LYS A 19 -6.56 -15.52 9.65
CA LYS A 19 -5.60 -14.41 9.55
C LYS A 19 -4.23 -14.91 9.10
N ARG A 20 -3.55 -14.12 8.26
CA ARG A 20 -2.19 -14.33 7.77
C ARG A 20 -1.28 -13.47 8.62
N TYR A 21 -0.31 -14.11 9.26
CA TYR A 21 0.67 -13.43 10.09
C TYR A 21 1.97 -13.26 9.30
N ASN A 22 2.42 -12.02 9.16
CA ASN A 22 3.79 -11.68 8.80
C ASN A 22 4.46 -11.07 10.03
N LYS A 23 5.80 -10.96 10.02
CA LYS A 23 6.58 -10.35 11.12
C LYS A 23 6.09 -8.94 11.53
N THR A 24 5.47 -8.23 10.61
CA THR A 24 5.09 -6.81 10.74
C THR A 24 3.59 -6.54 10.65
N ILE A 25 2.79 -7.48 10.10
CA ILE A 25 1.38 -7.23 9.75
C ILE A 25 0.58 -8.50 9.90
N VAL A 26 -0.66 -8.34 10.36
CA VAL A 26 -1.69 -9.38 10.31
C VAL A 26 -2.73 -8.99 9.26
N LYS A 27 -2.91 -9.82 8.24
CA LYS A 27 -3.93 -9.60 7.19
C LYS A 27 -5.06 -10.62 7.29
N GLN A 28 -6.30 -10.20 7.05
CA GLN A 28 -7.44 -11.12 7.01
C GLN A 28 -7.38 -12.00 5.74
N LEU A 29 -7.51 -13.32 5.89
CA LEU A 29 -7.78 -14.21 4.75
C LEU A 29 -9.27 -14.38 4.54
N TYR A 30 -9.59 -14.42 3.26
CA TYR A 30 -10.89 -14.70 2.69
C TYR A 30 -10.82 -15.94 1.83
N ARG A 31 -11.94 -16.66 1.74
CA ARG A 31 -12.11 -17.82 0.86
C ARG A 31 -13.35 -17.59 0.02
N CYS A 32 -13.21 -17.77 -1.29
CA CYS A 32 -14.36 -17.86 -2.18
C CYS A 32 -14.95 -19.27 -2.10
N ASN A 33 -16.27 -19.39 -1.96
CA ASN A 33 -16.92 -20.70 -1.90
C ASN A 33 -17.02 -21.34 -3.30
N ASP A 34 -17.22 -20.53 -4.35
CA ASP A 34 -17.38 -21.02 -5.72
C ASP A 34 -16.10 -21.65 -6.28
N CYS A 35 -15.00 -20.88 -6.32
CA CYS A 35 -13.73 -21.38 -6.88
C CYS A 35 -12.77 -21.95 -5.83
N ARG A 36 -13.15 -21.92 -4.54
CA ARG A 36 -12.34 -22.37 -3.39
C ARG A 36 -11.00 -21.65 -3.20
N LEU A 37 -10.74 -20.57 -3.96
CA LEU A 37 -9.53 -19.77 -3.83
C LEU A 37 -9.49 -19.09 -2.46
N THR A 38 -8.33 -19.14 -1.82
CA THR A 38 -8.06 -18.35 -0.61
C THR A 38 -7.16 -17.17 -0.98
N PHE A 39 -7.58 -15.97 -0.59
CA PHE A 39 -6.90 -14.72 -0.91
C PHE A 39 -6.99 -13.74 0.27
N VAL A 40 -6.21 -12.67 0.19
CA VAL A 40 -6.32 -11.52 1.11
C VAL A 40 -7.14 -10.45 0.40
N GLU A 41 -7.72 -9.54 1.16
CA GLU A 41 -8.41 -8.36 0.61
C GLU A 41 -7.64 -7.75 -0.58
N PRO A 42 -8.28 -7.60 -1.76
CA PRO A 42 -7.66 -7.09 -2.97
C PRO A 42 -7.53 -5.56 -2.90
N ASP A 43 -6.64 -5.08 -2.03
CA ASP A 43 -6.39 -3.66 -1.77
C ASP A 43 -5.31 -3.05 -2.69
N GLY A 44 -4.78 -3.81 -3.67
CA GLY A 44 -3.65 -3.41 -4.51
C GLY A 44 -2.28 -3.52 -3.84
N PHE A 45 -2.25 -3.82 -2.53
CA PHE A 45 -1.04 -4.07 -1.75
C PHE A 45 -0.92 -5.56 -1.42
N GLU A 46 -1.35 -6.42 -2.34
CA GLU A 46 -1.23 -7.85 -2.18
C GLU A 46 0.25 -8.25 -2.13
N ARG A 47 0.54 -9.28 -1.32
CA ARG A 47 1.88 -9.87 -1.16
C ARG A 47 2.95 -8.91 -0.60
N MET A 48 2.56 -7.72 -0.17
CA MET A 48 3.47 -6.75 0.38
C MET A 48 3.82 -7.04 1.85
N ARG A 49 5.10 -6.85 2.23
CA ARG A 49 5.61 -7.07 3.59
C ARG A 49 5.34 -5.90 4.54
N PHE A 50 5.24 -4.70 3.99
CA PHE A 50 5.01 -3.46 4.74
C PHE A 50 3.56 -3.01 4.63
N ASN A 51 3.09 -2.27 5.63
CA ASN A 51 1.72 -1.79 5.67
C ASN A 51 1.51 -0.81 4.51
N LYS A 52 0.34 -0.88 3.86
CA LYS A 52 -0.03 -0.01 2.74
C LYS A 52 0.17 1.46 3.10
N GLU A 53 -0.18 1.86 4.32
CA GLU A 53 -0.01 3.23 4.83
C GLU A 53 1.43 3.72 4.72
N LYS A 54 2.40 2.87 5.09
CA LYS A 54 3.83 3.22 5.10
C LYS A 54 4.39 3.33 3.68
N ILE A 55 3.87 2.48 2.78
CA ILE A 55 4.28 2.48 1.37
C ILE A 55 3.70 3.70 0.66
N VAL A 56 2.41 3.97 0.85
CA VAL A 56 1.73 5.14 0.29
C VAL A 56 2.41 6.41 0.78
N ARG A 57 2.73 6.50 2.08
CA ARG A 57 3.49 7.62 2.65
C ARG A 57 4.85 7.80 1.96
N ALA A 58 5.62 6.72 1.80
CA ALA A 58 6.92 6.77 1.14
C ALA A 58 6.82 7.29 -0.31
N ILE A 59 5.80 6.83 -1.04
CA ILE A 59 5.54 7.26 -2.42
C ILE A 59 5.14 8.73 -2.45
N HIS A 60 4.18 9.15 -1.62
CA HIS A 60 3.73 10.54 -1.53
C HIS A 60 4.90 11.50 -1.27
N MET A 61 5.74 11.17 -0.28
CA MET A 61 6.92 11.97 0.03
C MET A 61 7.87 12.12 -1.16
N HIS A 62 8.01 11.06 -1.97
CA HIS A 62 8.85 11.11 -3.16
C HIS A 62 8.22 11.92 -4.29
N GLU A 63 6.90 11.79 -4.51
CA GLU A 63 6.15 12.60 -5.48
C GLU A 63 6.14 14.10 -5.08
N ASP A 64 6.20 14.42 -3.79
CA ASP A 64 6.41 15.78 -3.27
C ASP A 64 7.82 16.34 -3.58
N GLY A 65 8.67 15.56 -4.25
CA GLY A 65 10.01 15.97 -4.68
C GLY A 65 11.14 15.60 -3.70
N MET A 66 10.86 14.84 -2.63
CA MET A 66 11.93 14.37 -1.76
C MET A 66 12.79 13.30 -2.45
N SER A 67 14.10 13.40 -2.27
CA SER A 67 15.01 12.33 -2.69
C SER A 67 14.78 11.07 -1.85
N LEU A 68 15.05 9.89 -2.43
CA LEU A 68 14.87 8.60 -1.76
C LEU A 68 15.60 8.52 -0.41
N SER A 69 16.75 9.19 -0.28
CA SER A 69 17.50 9.29 0.97
C SER A 69 16.74 10.10 2.02
N LYS A 70 16.12 11.23 1.62
CA LYS A 70 15.32 12.07 2.53
C LYS A 70 14.05 11.35 2.99
N VAL A 71 13.41 10.56 2.12
CA VAL A 71 12.22 9.75 2.46
C VAL A 71 12.55 8.65 3.48
N GLN A 72 13.76 8.10 3.43
CA GLN A 72 14.18 7.02 4.34
C GLN A 72 14.19 7.45 5.82
N ASN A 73 14.57 8.70 6.10
CA ASN A 73 14.70 9.20 7.47
C ASN A 73 13.35 9.25 8.22
N PRO A 74 12.27 9.87 7.69
CA PRO A 74 10.96 9.85 8.32
C PRO A 74 10.38 8.44 8.50
N LEU A 75 10.58 7.54 7.52
CA LEU A 75 10.11 6.15 7.62
C LEU A 75 10.79 5.39 8.77
N TRP A 76 12.07 5.69 9.02
CA TRP A 76 12.76 5.14 10.18
C TRP A 76 12.27 5.79 11.49
N GLN A 77 12.26 7.11 11.54
CA GLN A 77 12.03 7.86 12.78
C GLN A 77 10.59 7.74 13.28
N HIS A 78 9.61 7.85 12.39
CA HIS A 78 8.19 7.85 12.76
C HIS A 78 7.54 6.47 12.65
N ASP A 79 7.92 5.71 11.63
CA ASP A 79 7.25 4.44 11.32
C ASP A 79 8.04 3.21 11.78
N ASN A 80 9.24 3.40 12.35
CA ASN A 80 10.21 2.35 12.72
C ASN A 80 10.45 1.35 11.59
N VAL A 81 10.43 1.82 10.34
CA VAL A 81 10.61 1.02 9.14
C VAL A 81 12.00 1.22 8.56
N LYS A 82 12.80 0.18 8.69
CA LYS A 82 14.13 0.09 8.10
C LYS A 82 14.01 -0.38 6.66
N VAL A 83 13.98 0.56 5.71
CA VAL A 83 13.95 0.26 4.26
C VAL A 83 15.15 0.85 3.57
N THR A 84 15.60 0.20 2.50
CA THR A 84 16.65 0.73 1.63
C THR A 84 16.06 1.70 0.62
N ARG A 85 16.87 2.65 0.13
CA ARG A 85 16.50 3.56 -0.98
C ARG A 85 15.98 2.82 -2.21
N TRP A 86 16.56 1.65 -2.50
CA TRP A 86 16.12 0.79 -3.59
C TRP A 86 14.69 0.28 -3.39
N THR A 87 14.34 -0.14 -2.17
CA THR A 87 12.96 -0.56 -1.84
C THR A 87 11.95 0.55 -2.09
N ILE A 88 12.29 1.79 -1.71
CA ILE A 88 11.43 2.97 -1.95
C ILE A 88 11.28 3.21 -3.45
N SER A 89 12.38 3.14 -4.22
CA SER A 89 12.34 3.29 -5.68
C SER A 89 11.45 2.24 -6.35
N GLU A 90 11.52 0.98 -5.91
CA GLU A 90 10.68 -0.09 -6.44
C GLU A 90 9.20 0.11 -6.10
N TRP A 91 8.88 0.63 -4.91
CA TRP A 91 7.51 1.03 -4.59
C TRP A 91 7.00 2.13 -5.49
N THR A 92 7.79 3.19 -5.68
CA THR A 92 7.45 4.28 -6.61
C THR A 92 7.23 3.73 -8.01
N LYS A 93 8.12 2.92 -8.57
CA LYS A 93 7.92 2.33 -9.91
C LYS A 93 6.65 1.49 -10.00
N LYS A 94 6.42 0.63 -9.01
CA LYS A 94 5.27 -0.29 -8.99
C LYS A 94 3.93 0.44 -8.88
N TYR A 95 3.88 1.53 -8.12
CA TYR A 95 2.63 2.20 -7.76
C TYR A 95 2.44 3.60 -8.39
N SER A 96 3.47 4.19 -8.99
CA SER A 96 3.37 5.49 -9.70
C SER A 96 2.42 5.44 -10.89
N VAL A 97 2.30 4.28 -11.56
CA VAL A 97 1.36 4.09 -12.67
C VAL A 97 -0.10 4.23 -12.19
N PHE A 98 -0.41 3.76 -10.98
CA PHE A 98 -1.75 3.89 -10.39
C PHE A 98 -2.09 5.32 -9.95
N LEU A 99 -1.09 6.11 -9.54
CA LEU A 99 -1.28 7.49 -9.10
C LEU A 99 -1.42 8.47 -10.27
N LYS A 100 -0.71 8.23 -11.39
CA LYS A 100 -0.85 9.05 -12.61
C LYS A 100 -2.24 8.96 -13.25
N SER A 101 -2.95 7.84 -13.09
CA SER A 101 -4.34 7.75 -13.57
C SER A 101 -5.33 8.54 -12.70
N ALA A 102 -5.01 8.79 -11.43
CA ALA A 102 -5.87 9.54 -10.50
C ALA A 102 -5.65 11.06 -10.55
N SER A 103 -4.49 11.53 -11.01
CA SER A 103 -4.13 12.95 -11.03
C SER A 103 -4.73 13.76 -12.19
N SER A 104 -5.64 13.18 -12.98
CA SER A 104 -6.44 13.92 -13.97
C SER A 104 -7.60 14.72 -13.36
N SER A 105 -7.76 14.71 -12.03
CA SER A 105 -8.78 15.50 -11.32
C SER A 105 -8.27 16.01 -9.97
N GLY A 106 -7.86 17.29 -9.90
CA GLY A 106 -7.73 18.01 -8.63
C GLY A 106 -6.42 18.79 -8.47
N LYS A 107 -6.54 20.11 -8.44
CA LYS A 107 -5.47 21.11 -8.33
C LYS A 107 -4.91 21.23 -6.89
N SER A 108 -3.63 21.60 -6.84
CA SER A 108 -2.81 22.28 -5.80
C SER A 108 -3.37 22.60 -4.41
N ASN A 109 -2.56 22.42 -3.35
CA ASN A 109 -1.89 23.56 -2.69
C ASN A 109 -0.84 23.19 -1.62
N ASN A 110 0.16 24.07 -1.56
CA ASN A 110 1.33 24.18 -0.66
C ASN A 110 0.97 24.43 0.82
N GLN A 111 1.84 23.94 1.73
CA GLN A 111 2.31 24.55 2.98
C GLN A 111 3.32 23.56 3.61
N GLY A 112 4.60 23.82 3.89
CA GLY A 112 5.29 25.07 4.16
C GLY A 112 5.25 25.39 5.66
N GLN A 113 6.10 24.76 6.49
CA GLN A 113 6.45 25.27 7.82
C GLN A 113 7.91 24.94 8.17
N ASN A 114 8.77 25.96 8.01
CA ASN A 114 9.94 26.19 8.84
C ASN A 114 9.48 26.60 10.25
N SER A 115 10.21 26.18 11.28
CA SER A 115 10.43 26.88 12.57
C SER A 115 11.68 26.24 13.19
N SER A 116 12.83 26.92 13.16
CA SER A 116 13.36 27.78 14.24
C SER A 116 13.93 26.97 15.41
#